data_AF-A0A7X8YNM0-F1
#
_entry.id   AF-A0A7X8YNM0-F1
#
_cell.length_a   1.000
_cell.length_b   1.000
_cell.length_c   1.000
_cell.angle_alpha   90.00
_cell.angle_beta   90.00
_cell.angle_gamma   90.00
#
_symmetry.space_group_name_H-M   'P 1'
#
loop_
_entity.id
_entity.type
_entity.pdbx_description
1 polymer ?
#
loop_
_entity_poly.entity_id
_entity_poly.type
_entity_poly.pdbx_seq_one_letter_code
_entity_poly.pdbx_strand_id
1 'polypeptide(L)' 'MNIFLITIGFLLLAIYEAPALIRDKEWPLLITVGCIWLLGFTLSILLALKVNLPSPTLGIASISHIVLELLRFVF' A
#
# COMPACT_ATOMS: atom_id res chain seq x y z
N MET A 1 -14.35 -6.72 13.77
CA MET A 1 -13.78 -7.95 13.18
C MET A 1 -12.65 -7.66 12.20
N ASN A 2 -12.77 -6.67 11.31
CA ASN A 2 -11.78 -6.39 10.26
C ASN A 2 -10.38 -6.04 10.80
N ILE A 3 -10.29 -5.28 11.90
CA ILE A 3 -8.98 -4.85 12.46
C ILE A 3 -8.17 -6.05 12.97
N PHE A 4 -8.82 -7.02 13.62
CA PHE A 4 -8.16 -8.23 14.11
C PHE A 4 -7.53 -9.04 12.97
N LEU A 5 -8.23 -9.19 11.85
CA LEU A 5 -7.68 -9.84 10.65
C LEU A 5 -6.52 -9.05 10.04
N ILE A 6 -6.62 -7.72 10.00
CA ILE A 6 -5.54 -6.87 9.49
C ILE A 6 -4.29 -7.03 10.37
N THR A 7 -4.44 -7.00 11.69
CA THR A 7 -3.32 -7.21 12.63
C THR A 7 -2.68 -8.58 12.44
N ILE A 8 -3.47 -9.65 12.33
CA ILE A 8 -2.93 -11.00 12.10
C ILE A 8 -2.23 -11.09 10.74
N GLY A 9 -2.81 -10.51 9.68
CA GLY A 9 -2.22 -10.52 8.34
C GLY A 9 -0.85 -9.85 8.32
N PHE A 10 -0.74 -8.66 8.91
CA PHE A 10 0.55 -7.96 9.02
C PHE A 10 1.53 -8.66 9.96
N LEU A 11 1.06 -9.35 11.01
CA LEU A 11 1.91 -10.14 11.90
C LEU A 11 2.51 -11.36 11.16
N LEU A 12 1.71 -12.06 10.35
CA LEU A 12 2.19 -13.20 9.55
C LEU A 12 3.19 -12.74 8.48
N LEU A 13 2.91 -11.61 7.83
CA LEU A 13 3.82 -10.97 6.90
C LEU A 13 5.15 -10.62 7.61
N ALA A 14 5.06 -10.03 8.81
CA ALA A 14 6.18 -9.76 9.70
C ALA A 14 7.05 -10.96 9.98
N ILE A 15 6.43 -12.05 10.40
CA ILE A 15 7.16 -13.27 10.75
C ILE A 15 7.74 -13.95 9.51
N TYR A 16 7.15 -13.78 8.32
CA TYR A 16 7.67 -14.38 7.10
C TYR A 16 8.87 -13.61 6.51
N GLU A 17 8.77 -12.28 6.40
CA GLU A 17 9.75 -11.46 5.69
C GLU A 17 10.87 -10.95 6.61
N ALA A 18 10.58 -10.64 7.89
CA ALA A 18 11.59 -10.13 8.83
C ALA A 18 12.77 -11.09 9.05
N PRO A 19 12.59 -12.42 9.28
CA PRO A 19 13.74 -13.30 9.51
C PRO A 19 14.60 -13.48 8.26
N ALA A 20 14.03 -13.41 7.06
CA ALA A 20 14.79 -13.45 5.81
C ALA A 20 15.74 -12.25 5.72
N LEU A 21 15.24 -11.04 6.01
CA LEU A 21 16.05 -9.82 5.97
C LEU A 21 17.08 -9.74 7.10
N ILE A 22 16.76 -10.26 8.29
CA ILE A 22 17.73 -10.37 9.41
C ILE A 22 18.86 -11.34 9.03
N ARG A 23 18.53 -12.45 8.37
CA ARG A 23 19.51 -13.46 7.95
C ARG A 23 20.51 -12.89 6.94
N ASP A 24 20.03 -12.08 6.00
CA ASP A 24 20.86 -11.50 4.95
C ASP A 24 21.64 -10.25 5.42
N LYS A 25 21.48 -9.83 6.70
CA LYS A 25 22.13 -8.63 7.32
C LYS A 25 21.87 -7.32 6.57
N GLU A 26 20.84 -7.29 5.75
CA GLU A 26 20.41 -6.12 4.98
C GLU A 26 19.54 -5.20 5.85
N TRP A 27 20.15 -4.61 6.88
CA TRP A 27 19.50 -3.65 7.79
C TRP A 27 18.82 -2.47 7.07
N PRO A 28 19.41 -1.86 6.00
CA PRO A 28 18.74 -0.78 5.27
C PRO A 28 17.46 -1.26 4.57
N LEU A 29 17.46 -2.49 4.07
CA LEU A 29 16.31 -3.11 3.43
C LEU A 29 15.22 -3.39 4.47
N LEU A 30 15.61 -3.79 5.68
CA LEU A 30 14.69 -4.09 6.79
C LEU A 30 13.93 -2.84 7.23
N ILE A 31 14.63 -1.71 7.31
CA ILE A 31 14.00 -0.42 7.59
C ILE A 31 13.04 -0.03 6.47
N THR A 32 13.44 -0.22 5.21
CA THR A 32 12.61 0.12 4.03
C THR A 32 11.32 -0.70 3.99
N VAL A 33 11.44 -2.02 4.12
CA VAL A 33 10.29 -2.95 4.19
C VAL A 33 9.42 -2.64 5.40
N GLY A 34 10.03 -2.38 6.56
CA GLY A 34 9.31 -1.97 7.77
C GLY A 34 8.51 -0.68 7.58
N CYS A 35 9.08 0.34 6.94
CA CYS A 35 8.38 1.57 6.59
C CYS A 35 7.19 1.31 5.66
N ILE A 36 7.38 0.49 4.62
CA ILE A 36 6.32 0.13 3.67
C ILE A 36 5.19 -0.62 4.38
N TRP A 37 5.51 -1.56 5.28
CA TRP A 37 4.52 -2.26 6.07
C TRP A 37 3.78 -1.36 7.03
N LEU A 38 4.47 -0.45 7.72
CA LEU A 38 3.81 0.53 8.60
C LEU A 38 2.84 1.41 7.82
N LEU A 39 3.22 1.85 6.61
CA LEU A 39 2.31 2.58 5.72
C LEU A 39 1.10 1.72 5.33
N GLY A 40 1.32 0.49 4.87
CA GLY A 40 0.24 -0.43 4.50
C GLY A 40 -0.70 -0.75 5.67
N PHE A 41 -0.15 -0.93 6.87
CA PHE A 41 -0.92 -1.20 8.08
C PHE A 41 -1.76 0.01 8.48
N THR A 42 -1.16 1.20 8.45
CA THR A 42 -1.85 2.46 8.73
C THR A 42 -3.00 2.67 7.76
N LEU A 43 -2.77 2.48 6.45
CA LEU A 43 -3.81 2.57 5.43
C LEU A 43 -4.91 1.54 5.63
N SER A 44 -4.56 0.30 5.97
CA SER A 44 -5.52 -0.78 6.23
C SER A 44 -6.40 -0.47 7.45
N ILE A 45 -5.83 0.12 8.51
CA ILE A 45 -6.60 0.61 9.66
C ILE A 45 -7.52 1.75 9.25
N LEU A 46 -7.01 2.72 8.48
CA LEU A 46 -7.81 3.87 8.01
C LEU A 46 -9.01 3.41 7.17
N LEU A 47 -8.81 2.43 6.29
CA LEU A 47 -9.86 1.76 5.52
C LEU A 47 -10.85 1.03 6.44
N ALA A 48 -10.37 0.30 7.45
CA ALA A 48 -11.21 -0.40 8.41
C ALA A 48 -12.06 0.54 9.27
N LEU A 49 -11.55 1.74 9.56
CA LEU A 49 -12.27 2.82 10.24
C LEU A 49 -13.26 3.56 9.32
N LYS A 50 -13.40 3.13 8.05
CA LYS A 50 -14.22 3.78 7.02
C LYS A 50 -13.90 5.27 6.86
N VAL A 51 -12.63 5.65 7.09
CA VAL A 51 -12.18 6.99 6.72
C VAL A 51 -12.29 7.09 5.21
N ASN A 52 -12.98 8.13 4.72
CA ASN A 52 -13.04 8.46 3.30
C ASN A 52 -11.64 8.90 2.85
N LEU A 53 -10.79 7.92 2.57
CA LEU A 53 -9.56 8.14 1.82
C LEU A 53 -9.95 8.74 0.47
N PRO A 54 -9.37 9.88 0.06
CA PRO A 54 -9.61 10.42 -1.26
C PRO A 54 -9.28 9.32 -2.27
N SER A 55 -10.30 8.85 -2.97
CA SER A 55 -10.18 7.69 -3.83
C SER A 55 -9.18 8.01 -4.94
N PRO A 56 -8.07 7.26 -5.08
CA PRO A 56 -7.09 7.47 -6.15
C PRO A 56 -7.72 7.38 -7.55
N THR A 57 -8.89 6.75 -7.63
CA THR A 57 -9.74 6.68 -8.82
C THR A 57 -10.09 8.06 -9.40
N LEU A 58 -10.21 9.11 -8.58
CA LEU A 58 -10.42 10.46 -9.09
C LEU A 58 -9.18 10.99 -9.82
N GLY A 59 -7.99 10.74 -9.27
CA GLY A 59 -6.72 11.10 -9.93
C GLY A 59 -6.49 10.30 -11.21
N ILE A 60 -6.75 9.00 -11.16
CA ILE A 60 -6.64 8.12 -12.34
C ILE A 60 -7.66 8.49 -13.40
N ALA A 61 -8.90 8.86 -13.02
CA ALA A 61 -9.91 9.33 -13.96
C ALA A 61 -9.48 10.63 -14.67
N SER A 62 -8.92 11.59 -13.94
CA SER A 62 -8.39 12.83 -14.53
C SER A 62 -7.28 12.55 -15.55
N ILE A 63 -6.33 11.66 -15.21
CA ILE A 63 -5.25 11.28 -16.13
C ILE A 63 -5.81 10.52 -17.35
N SER A 64 -6.76 9.62 -17.13
CA SER A 64 -7.40 8.84 -18.21
C SER A 64 -8.12 9.75 -19.19
N HIS A 65 -8.82 10.79 -18.71
CA HIS A 65 -9.45 11.78 -19.58
C HIS A 65 -8.45 12.58 -20.41
N ILE A 66 -7.33 13.01 -19.81
CA ILE A 66 -6.26 13.72 -20.53
C ILE A 66 -5.67 12.83 -21.63
N VAL A 67 -5.40 11.55 -21.32
CA VAL A 67 -4.85 10.61 -22.30
C VAL A 67 -5.85 10.34 -23.44
N LEU A 68 -7.13 10.18 -23.12
CA LEU A 68 -8.19 9.97 -24.12
C LEU A 68 -8.39 11.18 -25.03
N GLU A 69 -8.32 12.39 -24.48
CA GLU A 69 -8.43 13.63 -25.25
C GLU A 69 -7.24 13.82 -26.19
N LEU A 70 -6.04 13.51 -25.71
CA LEU A 70 -4.81 13.57 -26.51
C LEU A 70 -4.79 12.50 -27.61
N LEU A 71 -5.31 11.30 -27.34
CA LEU A 71 -5.45 10.23 -28.33
C LEU A 71 -6.44 10.62 -29.45
N ARG A 72 -7.55 11.29 -29.09
CA ARG A 72 -8.56 11.80 -30.03
C ARG A 72 -8.05 12.97 -30.88
N PHE A 73 -6.99 13.65 -30.45
CA PHE A 73 -6.36 14.71 -31.22
C PHE A 73 -5.35 14.16 -32.27
N VAL A 74 -4.87 12.94 -32.07
CA VAL A 74 -3.84 12.30 -32.92
C VAL A 74 -4.43 11.38 -34.00
N PHE A 75 -5.58 10.74 -33.75
CA PHE A 75 -6.32 9.88 -34.68
C PHE A 75 -7.58 10.56 -35.22
#